data_AF-A0A915AY63-F1
#
_entry.id   AF-A0A915AY63-F1
#
_cell.length_a   1.000
_cell.length_b   1.000
_cell.length_c   1.000
_cell.angle_alpha   90.00
_cell.angle_beta   90.00
_cell.angle_gamma   90.00
#
_symmetry.space_group_name_H-M   'P 1'
#
loop_
_entity.id
_entity.type
_entity.pdbx_description
1 polymer ?
#
loop_
_entity_poly.entity_id
_entity_poly.type
_entity_poly.pdbx_seq_one_letter_code
_entity_poly.pdbx_strand_id
1 'polypeptide(L)'
;MNEAKSNVEFTNPYKTFVLEKRIRRERRIHTRPISNFVRRRVRTEDLKNLKYTQFVALYEMWCEYFRGLLNATTKRADERILKADFHGCLLMVTDASNPSQIGLHGIVARETRHTLQLITKMDRLLTVPKQGSTFCFAFEGKVYTLFGDAFRYPPPSRVKKMMKCRSIIPFFLK
;
A
#
# COMPACT_ATOMS: atom_id res chain seq x y z
N MET A 1 45.58 -29.54 58.66
CA MET A 1 45.97 -30.87 58.14
C MET A 1 44.75 -31.44 57.40
N ASN A 2 44.17 -30.66 56.49
CA ASN A 2 44.55 -30.44 55.08
C ASN A 2 44.08 -31.61 54.21
N GLU A 3 42.83 -31.43 53.78
CA GLU A 3 42.18 -32.11 52.66
C GLU A 3 43.03 -32.00 51.40
N ALA A 4 43.16 -33.12 50.67
CA ALA A 4 43.47 -33.11 49.25
C ALA A 4 42.89 -34.37 48.62
N LYS A 5 41.58 -34.38 48.37
CA LYS A 5 41.00 -35.24 47.33
C LYS A 5 40.75 -34.33 46.14
N SER A 6 41.59 -34.49 45.13
CA SER A 6 41.61 -33.77 43.87
C SER A 6 40.24 -33.86 43.18
N ASN A 7 39.59 -32.71 43.01
CA ASN A 7 38.50 -32.55 42.06
C ASN A 7 39.10 -32.62 40.65
N VAL A 8 39.11 -33.81 40.05
CA VAL A 8 39.36 -33.95 38.62
C VAL A 8 38.03 -33.67 37.92
N GLU A 9 37.84 -32.44 37.47
CA GLU A 9 36.80 -32.11 36.51
C GLU A 9 37.04 -32.93 35.25
N PHE A 10 36.22 -33.97 35.05
CA PHE A 10 36.11 -34.62 33.75
C PHE A 10 35.41 -33.64 32.81
N THR A 11 36.18 -32.73 32.21
CA THR A 11 35.72 -31.93 31.08
C THR A 11 35.46 -32.89 29.94
N ASN A 12 34.20 -33.19 29.67
CA ASN A 12 33.80 -34.00 28.53
C ASN A 12 34.28 -33.30 27.24
N PRO A 13 35.31 -33.81 26.53
CA PRO A 13 35.88 -33.12 25.38
C PRO A 13 35.02 -33.31 24.12
N TYR A 14 34.00 -34.16 24.18
CA TYR A 14 33.05 -34.36 23.10
C TYR A 14 31.88 -33.40 23.35
N LYS A 15 31.88 -32.28 22.62
CA LYS A 15 30.69 -31.44 22.46
C LYS A 15 29.57 -32.35 21.95
N THR A 16 28.67 -32.81 22.83
CA THR A 16 27.57 -33.68 22.44
C THR A 16 26.70 -32.93 21.45
N PHE A 17 26.92 -33.15 20.16
CA PHE A 17 26.00 -32.74 19.12
C PHE A 17 24.79 -33.65 19.26
N VAL A 18 23.72 -33.12 19.86
CA VAL A 18 22.40 -33.76 19.80
C VAL A 18 21.95 -33.70 18.33
N LEU A 19 22.31 -34.73 17.57
CA LEU A 19 22.03 -34.88 16.13
C LEU A 19 20.61 -35.37 15.86
N GLU A 20 19.83 -35.67 16.90
CA GLU A 20 18.41 -35.87 16.71
C GLU A 20 17.80 -34.57 16.21
N LYS A 21 17.48 -34.53 14.91
CA LYS A 21 16.47 -33.62 14.39
C LYS A 21 15.26 -33.81 15.29
N ARG A 22 15.01 -32.86 16.20
CA ARG A 22 13.71 -32.75 16.87
C ARG A 22 12.70 -32.68 15.73
N ILE A 23 12.03 -33.80 15.48
CA ILE A 23 10.88 -33.86 14.59
C ILE A 23 9.88 -32.94 15.25
N ARG A 24 9.82 -31.69 14.78
CA ARG A 24 8.78 -30.76 15.20
C ARG A 24 7.49 -31.41 14.74
N ARG A 25 6.76 -32.05 15.66
CA ARG A 25 5.39 -32.47 15.39
C ARG A 25 4.68 -31.23 14.89
N GLU A 26 4.25 -31.23 13.64
CA GLU A 26 3.43 -30.17 13.10
C GLU A 26 2.17 -30.13 13.95
N ARG A 27 2.10 -29.19 14.89
CA ARG A 27 0.86 -28.89 15.57
C ARG A 27 -0.07 -28.38 14.48
N ARG A 28 -1.08 -29.17 14.11
CA ARG A 28 -2.18 -28.70 13.27
C ARG A 28 -2.86 -27.57 14.02
N ILE A 29 -2.48 -26.33 13.74
CA ILE A 29 -3.18 -25.17 14.25
C ILE A 29 -4.53 -25.19 13.55
N HIS A 30 -5.57 -25.66 14.26
CA HIS A 30 -6.93 -25.56 13.77
C HIS A 30 -7.36 -24.10 13.93
N THR A 31 -6.92 -23.24 13.01
CA THR A 31 -7.53 -21.92 12.88
C THR A 31 -8.97 -22.15 12.46
N ARG A 32 -9.93 -21.65 13.23
CA ARG A 32 -11.30 -21.52 12.73
C ARG A 32 -11.21 -20.80 11.39
N PRO A 33 -11.84 -21.29 10.30
CA PRO A 33 -11.95 -20.48 9.12
C PRO A 33 -12.65 -19.20 9.58
N ILE A 34 -11.96 -18.06 9.50
CA ILE A 34 -12.63 -16.77 9.71
C ILE A 34 -13.76 -16.81 8.70
N SER A 35 -14.99 -16.99 9.19
CA SER A 35 -16.15 -16.86 8.32
C SER A 35 -16.01 -15.48 7.72
N ASN A 36 -16.19 -15.40 6.41
CA ASN A 36 -15.92 -14.23 5.60
C ASN A 36 -16.86 -13.05 5.92
N PHE A 37 -17.26 -12.85 7.17
CA PHE A 37 -18.08 -11.77 7.67
C PHE A 37 -17.47 -10.39 7.37
N VAL A 38 -16.14 -10.28 7.42
CA VAL A 38 -15.39 -9.06 7.07
C VAL A 38 -15.34 -8.83 5.56
N ARG A 39 -15.48 -9.88 4.73
CA ARG A 39 -15.77 -9.71 3.30
C ARG A 39 -17.28 -9.51 3.13
N ARG A 40 -17.79 -8.36 3.55
CA ARG A 40 -18.83 -7.74 2.73
C ARG A 40 -18.19 -7.50 1.37
N ARG A 41 -18.28 -8.49 0.48
CA ARG A 41 -18.02 -8.26 -0.94
C ARG A 41 -18.98 -7.16 -1.31
N VAL A 42 -18.44 -6.00 -1.69
CA VAL A 42 -19.20 -5.00 -2.44
C VAL A 42 -19.85 -5.78 -3.57
N ARG A 43 -21.18 -5.86 -3.56
CA ARG A 43 -21.89 -6.65 -4.55
C ARG A 43 -21.81 -5.93 -5.87
N THR A 44 -21.88 -6.68 -6.96
CA THR A 44 -21.89 -6.11 -8.31
C THR A 44 -23.04 -5.11 -8.48
N GLU A 45 -24.16 -5.34 -7.78
CA GLU A 45 -25.30 -4.41 -7.71
C GLU A 45 -24.94 -3.07 -7.06
N ASP A 46 -24.20 -3.09 -5.95
CA ASP A 46 -23.78 -1.88 -5.23
C ASP A 46 -22.89 -1.00 -6.13
N LEU A 47 -22.06 -1.62 -6.97
CA LEU A 47 -21.17 -0.94 -7.92
C LEU A 47 -21.93 -0.23 -9.05
N LYS A 48 -23.14 -0.69 -9.41
CA LYS A 48 -23.96 -0.08 -10.48
C LYS A 48 -24.68 1.18 -10.04
N ASN A 49 -24.92 1.34 -8.75
CA ASN A 49 -25.65 2.48 -8.19
C ASN A 49 -24.75 3.67 -7.83
N LEU A 50 -23.44 3.56 -8.09
CA LEU A 50 -22.47 4.61 -7.80
C LEU A 50 -22.59 5.73 -8.83
N LYS A 51 -22.87 6.94 -8.36
CA LYS A 51 -22.91 8.15 -9.19
C LYS A 51 -21.75 9.07 -8.85
N TYR A 52 -21.19 9.73 -9.86
CA TYR A 52 -20.10 10.69 -9.71
C TYR A 52 -20.45 11.81 -8.73
N THR A 53 -21.70 12.26 -8.72
CA THR A 53 -22.21 13.32 -7.83
C THR A 53 -22.02 13.00 -6.35
N GLN A 54 -22.10 11.73 -5.96
CA GLN A 54 -21.89 11.29 -4.58
C GLN A 54 -20.44 11.47 -4.12
N PHE A 55 -19.49 11.50 -5.05
CA PHE A 55 -18.07 11.62 -4.77
C PHE A 55 -17.57 13.06 -4.81
N VAL A 56 -18.39 14.03 -5.22
CA VAL A 56 -18.00 15.46 -5.23
C VAL A 56 -17.70 15.96 -3.82
N ALA A 57 -18.58 15.67 -2.85
CA ALA A 57 -18.34 16.00 -1.45
C ALA A 57 -17.08 15.32 -0.88
N LEU A 58 -16.79 14.10 -1.35
CA LEU A 58 -15.56 13.40 -0.97
C LEU A 58 -14.30 14.10 -1.52
N TYR A 59 -14.37 14.63 -2.74
CA TYR A 59 -13.30 15.41 -3.34
C TYR A 59 -13.07 16.74 -2.61
N GLU A 60 -14.14 17.44 -2.23
CA GLU A 60 -14.04 18.69 -1.45
C GLU A 60 -13.34 18.46 -0.10
N MET A 61 -13.76 17.41 0.63
CA MET A 61 -13.10 16.99 1.87
C MET A 61 -11.62 16.64 1.64
N TRP A 62 -11.32 15.94 0.53
CA TRP A 62 -9.94 15.60 0.19
C TRP A 62 -9.10 16.85 -0.10
N CYS A 63 -9.67 17.88 -0.73
CA CYS A 63 -8.98 19.16 -0.96
C CYS A 63 -8.60 19.86 0.35
N GLU A 64 -9.49 19.89 1.35
CA GLU A 64 -9.19 20.44 2.67
C GLU A 64 -8.08 19.65 3.39
N TYR A 65 -8.19 18.33 3.36
CA TYR A 65 -7.16 17.44 3.89
C TYR A 65 -5.80 17.69 3.22
N PHE A 66 -5.76 17.76 1.89
CA PHE A 66 -4.51 17.90 1.15
C PHE A 66 -3.89 19.29 1.38
N ARG A 67 -4.70 20.35 1.50
CA ARG A 67 -4.25 21.68 1.93
C ARG A 67 -3.56 21.64 3.29
N GLY A 68 -4.21 21.02 4.29
CA GLY A 68 -3.64 20.86 5.62
C GLY A 68 -2.35 20.03 5.59
N LEU A 69 -2.29 19.00 4.74
CA LEU A 69 -1.10 18.21 4.53
C LEU A 69 0.06 19.07 4.02
N LEU A 70 -0.15 19.90 3.00
CA LEU A 70 0.89 20.77 2.46
C LEU A 70 1.38 21.82 3.47
N ASN A 71 0.48 22.40 4.26
CA ASN A 71 0.81 23.47 5.20
C ASN A 71 1.64 23.00 6.40
N ALA A 72 1.57 21.72 6.79
CA ALA A 72 2.11 21.29 8.08
C ALA A 72 3.64 21.26 8.21
N THR A 73 4.45 21.17 7.13
CA THR A 73 5.94 21.18 7.23
C THR A 73 6.62 21.31 5.85
N THR A 74 7.65 22.15 5.75
CA THR A 74 8.44 22.41 4.51
C THR A 74 9.47 21.33 4.17
N LYS A 75 9.93 20.53 5.14
CA LYS A 75 10.94 19.48 4.94
C LYS A 75 10.27 18.17 4.50
N ARG A 76 10.70 17.61 3.35
CA ARG A 76 10.26 16.31 2.78
C ARG A 76 8.78 16.22 2.35
N ALA A 77 8.31 17.22 1.59
CA ALA A 77 6.96 17.22 1.03
C ALA A 77 6.65 15.94 0.22
N ASP A 78 7.60 15.46 -0.59
CA ASP A 78 7.42 14.30 -1.47
C ASP A 78 7.14 13.00 -0.69
N GLU A 79 7.87 12.75 0.40
CA GLU A 79 7.65 11.57 1.24
C GLU A 79 6.27 11.58 1.90
N ARG A 80 5.77 12.76 2.25
CA ARG A 80 4.44 12.93 2.87
C ARG A 80 3.33 12.74 1.84
N ILE A 81 3.47 13.33 0.66
CA ILE A 81 2.54 13.14 -0.45
C ILE A 81 2.47 11.65 -0.81
N LEU A 82 3.60 10.96 -0.87
CA LEU A 82 3.62 9.53 -1.20
C LEU A 82 2.87 8.67 -0.16
N LYS A 83 2.90 9.08 1.11
CA LYS A 83 2.19 8.43 2.22
C LYS A 83 0.74 8.90 2.38
N ALA A 84 0.32 9.93 1.66
CA ALA A 84 -1.00 10.53 1.80
C ALA A 84 -2.12 9.58 1.41
N ASP A 85 -3.32 9.81 1.94
CA ASP A 85 -4.52 9.20 1.39
C ASP A 85 -4.91 9.85 0.06
N PHE A 86 -5.30 9.02 -0.92
CA PHE A 86 -5.75 9.45 -2.23
C PHE A 86 -7.22 9.09 -2.49
N HIS A 87 -7.94 8.48 -1.55
CA HIS A 87 -9.40 8.35 -1.67
C HIS A 87 -10.04 9.74 -1.73
N GLY A 88 -10.88 9.97 -2.72
CA GLY A 88 -11.46 11.30 -3.00
C GLY A 88 -10.59 12.19 -3.88
N CYS A 89 -9.35 11.83 -4.20
CA CYS A 89 -8.52 12.61 -5.11
C CYS A 89 -9.03 12.52 -6.56
N LEU A 90 -9.07 13.63 -7.29
CA LEU A 90 -9.32 13.65 -8.73
C LEU A 90 -8.02 13.39 -9.49
N LEU A 91 -7.86 12.17 -10.01
CA LEU A 91 -6.64 11.72 -10.70
C LEU A 91 -6.89 11.57 -12.21
N MET A 92 -5.82 11.74 -12.99
CA MET A 92 -5.73 11.39 -14.40
C MET A 92 -4.51 10.51 -14.66
N VAL A 93 -4.66 9.48 -15.48
CA VAL A 93 -3.56 8.63 -15.94
C VAL A 93 -2.82 9.35 -17.06
N THR A 94 -1.56 9.72 -16.84
CA THR A 94 -0.73 10.41 -17.84
C THR A 94 0.08 9.44 -18.68
N ASP A 95 0.50 8.33 -18.07
CA ASP A 95 1.31 7.32 -18.71
C ASP A 95 0.97 5.95 -18.11
N ALA A 96 0.98 4.91 -18.93
CA ALA A 96 0.66 3.56 -18.50
C ALA A 96 1.29 2.54 -19.45
N SER A 97 1.69 1.39 -18.90
CA SER A 97 2.17 0.24 -19.70
C SER A 97 1.11 -0.24 -20.71
N ASN A 98 -0.17 -0.02 -20.41
CA ASN A 98 -1.26 -0.25 -21.34
C ASN A 98 -1.76 1.12 -21.88
N PRO A 99 -1.50 1.46 -23.15
CA PRO A 99 -1.88 2.75 -23.73
C PRO A 99 -3.39 3.06 -23.65
N SER A 100 -4.25 2.05 -23.62
CA SER A 100 -5.71 2.24 -23.49
C SER A 100 -6.14 2.87 -22.16
N GLN A 101 -5.25 2.90 -21.16
CA GLN A 101 -5.50 3.51 -19.86
C GLN A 101 -5.09 4.98 -19.80
N ILE A 102 -4.30 5.46 -20.76
CA ILE A 102 -3.83 6.84 -20.82
C ILE A 102 -5.03 7.78 -21.06
N GLY A 103 -5.11 8.87 -20.30
CA GLY A 103 -6.20 9.84 -20.37
C GLY A 103 -7.44 9.48 -19.53
N LEU A 104 -7.49 8.28 -18.94
CA LEU A 104 -8.54 7.95 -17.98
C LEU A 104 -8.43 8.87 -16.76
N HIS A 105 -9.55 9.46 -16.36
CA HIS A 105 -9.59 10.39 -15.24
C HIS A 105 -10.88 10.25 -14.44
N GLY A 106 -10.81 10.54 -13.15
CA GLY A 106 -11.94 10.41 -12.25
C GLY A 106 -11.55 10.56 -10.79
N ILE A 107 -12.57 10.63 -9.93
CA ILE A 107 -12.36 10.69 -8.49
C ILE A 107 -12.04 9.28 -7.99
N VAL A 108 -11.04 9.13 -7.13
CA VAL A 108 -10.72 7.83 -6.53
C VAL A 108 -11.83 7.42 -5.56
N ALA A 109 -12.64 6.46 -5.97
CA ALA A 109 -13.67 5.87 -5.13
C ALA A 109 -13.09 4.82 -4.16
N ARG A 110 -12.10 4.07 -4.62
CA ARG A 110 -11.46 3.02 -3.82
C ARG A 110 -10.01 2.86 -4.18
N GLU A 111 -9.18 2.72 -3.15
CA GLU A 111 -7.79 2.34 -3.31
C GLU A 111 -7.53 0.97 -2.69
N THR A 112 -6.78 0.14 -3.42
CA THR A 112 -6.27 -1.12 -2.91
C THR A 112 -4.74 -1.14 -2.97
N ARG A 113 -4.14 -2.27 -2.56
CA ARG A 113 -2.70 -2.46 -2.68
C ARG A 113 -2.18 -2.27 -4.11
N HIS A 114 -2.94 -2.71 -5.11
CA HIS A 114 -2.47 -2.82 -6.49
C HIS A 114 -3.24 -1.95 -7.47
N THR A 115 -4.43 -1.48 -7.12
CA THR A 115 -5.32 -0.79 -8.05
C THR A 115 -5.92 0.46 -7.42
N LEU A 116 -6.32 1.39 -8.29
CA LEU A 116 -7.18 2.52 -8.00
C LEU A 116 -8.48 2.33 -8.78
N GLN A 117 -9.63 2.52 -8.12
CA GLN A 117 -10.93 2.57 -8.78
C GLN A 117 -11.37 4.03 -8.89
N LEU A 118 -11.52 4.50 -10.12
CA LEU A 118 -11.86 5.87 -10.47
C LEU A 118 -13.32 5.93 -10.91
N ILE A 119 -14.12 6.81 -10.31
CA ILE A 119 -15.45 7.14 -10.82
C ILE A 119 -15.32 8.27 -11.84
N THR A 120 -15.77 8.02 -13.06
CA THR A 120 -15.80 9.00 -14.15
C THR A 120 -17.07 9.85 -14.09
N LYS A 121 -17.08 11.00 -14.78
CA LYS A 121 -18.28 11.84 -14.92
C LYS A 121 -19.45 11.14 -15.61
N MET A 122 -19.21 10.03 -16.30
CA MET A 122 -20.24 9.20 -16.94
C MET A 122 -20.79 8.11 -16.01
N ASP A 123 -20.61 8.24 -14.70
CA ASP A 123 -21.01 7.27 -13.68
C ASP A 123 -20.42 5.86 -13.90
N ARG A 124 -19.29 5.77 -14.61
CA ARG A 124 -18.56 4.50 -14.81
C ARG A 124 -17.41 4.39 -13.83
N LEU A 125 -17.35 3.26 -13.13
CA LEU A 125 -16.23 2.89 -12.28
C LEU A 125 -15.15 2.16 -13.09
N LEU A 126 -13.97 2.77 -13.20
CA LEU A 126 -12.82 2.24 -13.91
C LEU A 126 -11.80 1.73 -12.90
N THR A 127 -11.25 0.53 -13.11
CA THR A 127 -10.17 -0.01 -12.26
C THR A 127 -8.85 0.08 -12.99
N VAL A 128 -7.93 0.90 -12.47
CA VAL A 128 -6.60 1.12 -13.05
C VAL A 128 -5.54 0.47 -12.16
N PRO A 129 -4.63 -0.37 -12.70
CA PRO A 129 -3.50 -0.91 -11.96
C PRO A 129 -2.49 0.20 -11.65
N LYS A 130 -1.92 0.17 -10.45
CA LYS A 130 -0.82 1.07 -10.08
C LYS A 130 0.49 0.68 -10.75
N GLN A 131 0.66 -0.59 -11.07
CA GLN A 131 1.91 -1.06 -11.66
C GLN A 131 2.09 -0.48 -13.06
N GLY A 132 3.25 0.12 -13.30
CA GLY A 132 3.58 0.70 -14.60
C GLY A 132 2.63 1.81 -15.06
N SER A 133 1.93 2.46 -14.13
CA SER A 133 1.06 3.61 -14.40
C SER A 133 1.54 4.84 -13.63
N THR A 134 1.46 5.99 -14.28
CA THR A 134 1.73 7.31 -13.72
C THR A 134 0.43 8.09 -13.68
N PHE A 135 0.13 8.63 -12.50
CA PHE A 135 -1.06 9.41 -12.25
C PHE A 135 -0.68 10.87 -12.01
N CYS A 136 -1.55 11.80 -12.36
CA CYS A 136 -1.40 13.20 -12.01
C CYS A 136 -2.68 13.76 -11.41
N PHE A 137 -2.54 14.80 -10.60
CA PHE A 137 -3.63 15.67 -10.19
C PHE A 137 -3.14 17.11 -10.10
N ALA A 138 -4.07 18.04 -10.25
CA ALA A 138 -3.83 19.46 -10.07
C ALA A 138 -4.40 19.92 -8.73
N PHE A 139 -3.64 20.70 -7.98
CA PHE A 139 -4.07 21.32 -6.74
C PHE A 139 -3.38 22.67 -6.54
N GLU A 140 -4.14 23.74 -6.29
CA GLU A 140 -3.64 25.10 -6.05
C GLU A 140 -2.58 25.57 -7.06
N GLY A 141 -2.86 25.37 -8.35
CA GLY A 141 -1.98 25.81 -9.45
C GLY A 141 -0.72 24.95 -9.64
N LYS A 142 -0.56 23.86 -8.89
CA LYS A 142 0.55 22.90 -9.02
C LYS A 142 0.04 21.57 -9.57
N VAL A 143 0.85 20.93 -10.40
CA VAL A 143 0.61 19.58 -10.90
C VAL A 143 1.50 18.62 -10.14
N TYR A 144 0.89 17.60 -9.55
CA TYR A 144 1.56 16.56 -8.80
C TYR A 144 1.56 15.27 -9.61
N THR A 145 2.73 14.67 -9.76
CA THR A 145 2.92 13.41 -10.49
C THR A 145 3.19 12.29 -9.50
N LEU A 146 2.38 11.23 -9.57
CA LEU A 146 2.44 10.06 -8.71
C LEU A 146 2.82 8.82 -9.53
N PHE A 147 3.97 8.22 -9.24
CA PHE A 147 4.35 6.95 -9.83
C PHE A 147 3.66 5.79 -9.11
N GLY A 148 2.75 5.09 -9.79
CA GLY A 148 1.95 4.02 -9.22
C GLY A 148 2.77 2.90 -8.54
N ASP A 149 3.94 2.58 -9.11
CA ASP A 149 4.86 1.59 -8.53
C ASP A 149 5.38 1.97 -7.14
N ALA A 150 5.51 3.28 -6.87
CA ALA A 150 6.03 3.82 -5.62
C ALA A 150 5.06 3.59 -4.44
N PHE A 151 3.75 3.63 -4.71
CA PHE A 151 2.69 3.53 -3.70
C PHE A 151 1.80 2.29 -3.86
N ARG A 152 2.37 1.20 -4.38
CA ARG A 152 1.76 -0.14 -4.46
C ARG A 152 1.74 -0.86 -3.10
N TYR A 153 1.07 -0.23 -2.14
CA TYR A 153 0.85 -0.73 -0.79
C TYR A 153 -0.60 -0.47 -0.37
N PRO A 154 -1.16 -1.26 0.58
CA PRO A 154 -2.43 -0.88 1.19
C PRO A 154 -2.31 0.50 1.84
N PRO A 155 -3.27 1.43 1.67
CA PRO A 155 -3.23 2.77 2.25
C PRO A 155 -2.82 2.81 3.74
N PRO A 156 -3.41 1.98 4.63
CA PRO A 156 -3.05 1.99 6.05
C PRO A 156 -1.59 1.57 6.33
N SER A 157 -0.98 0.82 5.41
CA SER A 157 0.39 0.33 5.54
C SER A 157 1.43 1.30 5.01
N ARG A 158 1.03 2.36 4.28
CA ARG A 158 1.96 3.33 3.65
C ARG A 158 2.72 4.17 4.67
N VAL A 159 2.11 4.43 5.83
CA VAL A 159 2.73 5.22 6.91
C VAL A 159 3.95 4.49 7.52
N LYS A 160 3.87 3.16 7.67
CA LYS A 160 4.84 2.36 8.43
C LYS A 160 6.04 1.89 7.62
N LYS A 161 5.93 1.81 6.30
CA LYS A 161 6.95 1.19 5.44
C LYS A 161 7.63 2.24 4.56
N MET A 162 8.97 2.25 4.57
CA MET A 162 9.75 3.11 3.70
C MET A 162 9.59 2.66 2.24
N MET A 163 9.12 3.57 1.39
CA MET A 163 8.77 3.30 -0.01
C MET A 163 10.03 3.40 -0.86
N LYS A 164 10.40 2.29 -1.50
CA LYS A 164 11.48 2.27 -2.48
C LYS A 164 10.85 2.26 -3.87
N CYS A 165 11.02 3.33 -4.63
CA CYS A 165 10.79 3.28 -6.08
C CYS A 165 11.81 2.30 -6.66
N ARG A 166 11.33 1.15 -7.14
CA ARG A 166 12.17 0.17 -7.88
C ARG A 166 12.13 0.40 -9.39
N SER A 167 11.35 1.38 -9.84
CA SER A 167 11.11 1.67 -11.25
C SER A 167 12.05 2.76 -11.74
N ILE A 168 12.42 2.65 -13.00
CA ILE A 168 13.11 3.71 -13.74
C ILE A 168 12.12 4.88 -13.87
N ILE A 169 12.57 6.09 -13.49
CA ILE A 169 11.79 7.31 -13.70
C ILE A 169 11.48 7.40 -15.21
N PRO A 170 10.22 7.63 -15.62
CA PRO A 170 9.86 7.62 -17.03
C PRO A 170 10.74 8.59 -17.81
N PHE A 171 11.02 8.22 -19.07
CA PHE A 171 12.05 8.86 -19.89
C PHE A 171 11.92 10.39 -19.98
N PHE A 172 10.71 10.93 -19.96
CA PHE A 172 10.46 12.38 -20.07
C PHE A 172 10.85 13.21 -18.83
N LEU A 173 11.21 12.57 -17.71
CA LEU A 173 11.69 13.22 -16.48
C LEU A 173 13.18 12.98 -16.21
N LYS A 174 13.89 12.29 -17.11
CA LYS A 174 15.35 12.25 -17.15
C LYS A 174 15.88 13.51 -17.82
#